data_AF-A0A831QGY4-F1
#
_entry.id   AF-A0A831QGY4-F1
#
_cell.length_a   1.000
_cell.length_b   1.000
_cell.length_c   1.000
_cell.angle_alpha   90.00
_cell.angle_beta   90.00
_cell.angle_gamma   90.00
#
_symmetry.space_group_name_H-M   'P 1'
#
loop_
_entity.id
_entity.type
_entity.pdbx_description
1 polymer ?
#
loop_
_entity_poly.entity_id
_entity_poly.type
_entity_poly.pdbx_seq_one_letter_code
_entity_poly.pdbx_strand_id
1 'polypeptide(L)'
;MNKYRILFVLILFFALVINAVSSRAAQPDPYLDFARSLFQEEDYYRAITEARRFLFLRPHDPRRVEAYLLLGRSYFQLKQFHEAKAAFSRVVRQEKRPDLAAEAV
;
A
#
# COMPACT_ATOMS: atom_id res chain seq x y z
N MET A 1 24.47 9.84 39.21
CA MET A 1 23.73 8.58 38.99
C MET A 1 22.49 8.74 38.08
N ASN A 2 22.03 9.97 37.81
CA ASN A 2 20.70 10.21 37.22
C ASN A 2 20.71 10.33 35.68
N LYS A 3 21.85 10.71 35.07
CA LYS A 3 21.98 10.90 33.62
C LYS A 3 21.81 9.62 32.80
N TYR A 4 22.30 8.49 33.31
CA TYR A 4 22.14 7.19 32.65
C TYR A 4 20.71 6.64 32.78
N ARG A 5 19.99 6.99 33.85
CA ARG A 5 18.57 6.63 34.03
C ARG A 5 17.68 7.37 33.02
N ILE A 6 17.95 8.66 32.77
CA ILE A 6 17.21 9.46 31.78
C ILE A 6 17.49 8.95 30.36
N LEU A 7 18.76 8.68 30.03
CA LEU A 7 19.13 8.12 28.72
C LEU A 7 18.47 6.75 28.48
N PHE A 8 18.44 5.90 29.50
CA PHE A 8 17.79 4.59 29.44
C PHE A 8 16.27 4.69 29.21
N VAL A 9 15.58 5.62 29.88
CA VAL A 9 14.14 5.86 29.68
C VAL A 9 13.86 6.40 28.27
N LEU A 10 14.72 7.26 27.72
CA LEU A 10 14.57 7.76 26.35
C LEU A 10 14.77 6.65 25.30
N ILE A 11 15.73 5.76 25.50
CA ILE A 11 15.94 4.59 24.63
C ILE A 11 14.73 3.65 24.69
N LEU A 12 14.18 3.40 25.87
CA LEU A 12 12.97 2.58 26.02
C LEU A 12 11.74 3.23 25.38
N PHE A 13 11.58 4.55 25.51
CA PHE A 13 10.50 5.28 24.86
C PHE A 13 10.64 5.25 23.33
N PHE A 14 11.85 5.44 22.81
CA PHE A 14 12.13 5.37 21.38
C PHE A 14 11.90 3.95 20.83
N ALA A 15 12.29 2.91 21.58
CA ALA A 15 12.01 1.51 21.24
C ALA A 15 10.51 1.17 21.25
N LEU A 16 9.73 1.78 22.14
CA LEU A 16 8.27 1.64 22.18
C LEU A 16 7.62 2.27 20.94
N VAL A 17 8.08 3.45 20.53
CA VAL A 17 7.60 4.17 19.34
C VAL A 17 7.94 3.42 18.05
N ILE A 18 9.15 2.84 17.95
CA ILE A 18 9.56 2.03 16.80
C ILE A 18 8.66 0.79 16.63
N ASN A 19 8.31 0.12 17.73
CA ASN A 19 7.40 -1.02 17.68
C ASN A 19 5.97 -0.62 17.26
N ALA A 20 5.46 0.51 17.76
CA ALA A 20 4.12 0.99 17.42
C ALA A 20 3.99 1.40 15.93
N VAL A 21 5.05 1.93 15.34
CA VAL A 21 5.11 2.25 13.89
C VAL A 21 5.18 0.97 13.05
N SER A 22 5.84 -0.07 13.56
CA SER A 22 6.08 -1.33 12.84
C SER A 22 4.88 -2.29 12.88
N SER A 23 3.96 -2.14 13.83
CA SER A 23 2.76 -2.97 13.95
C SER A 23 1.54 -2.44 13.17
N ARG A 24 1.77 -1.69 12.09
CA ARG A 24 0.75 -1.48 11.04
C ARG A 24 0.73 -2.65 10.05
N ALA A 25 1.04 -3.85 10.56
CA ALA A 25 0.91 -5.10 9.84
C ALA A 25 -0.55 -5.24 9.39
N ALA A 26 -0.74 -5.16 8.07
CA ALA A 26 -1.90 -5.58 7.30
C ALA A 26 -3.21 -5.67 8.09
N GLN A 27 -3.78 -4.53 8.48
CA GLN A 27 -5.20 -4.52 8.80
C GLN A 27 -5.94 -4.99 7.53
N PRO A 28 -6.73 -6.08 7.58
CA PRO A 28 -7.50 -6.54 6.43
C PRO A 28 -8.27 -5.35 5.86
N ASP A 29 -8.07 -5.04 4.59
CA ASP A 29 -8.88 -4.01 3.95
C ASP A 29 -9.95 -4.71 3.12
N PRO A 30 -11.23 -4.58 3.50
CA PRO A 30 -12.30 -5.35 2.88
C PRO A 30 -12.44 -5.05 1.39
N TYR A 31 -11.97 -3.90 0.90
CA TYR A 31 -12.05 -3.55 -0.51
C TYR A 31 -10.89 -4.13 -1.31
N LEU A 32 -9.67 -4.04 -0.80
CA LEU A 32 -8.50 -4.59 -1.50
C LEU A 32 -8.50 -6.12 -1.50
N ASP A 33 -8.84 -6.74 -0.37
CA ASP A 33 -8.91 -8.19 -0.26
C ASP A 33 -10.06 -8.75 -1.13
N PHE A 34 -11.20 -8.06 -1.17
CA PHE A 34 -12.31 -8.45 -2.05
C PHE A 34 -11.97 -8.23 -3.53
N ALA A 35 -11.29 -7.13 -3.88
CA ALA A 35 -10.79 -6.96 -5.25
C ALA A 35 -9.88 -8.12 -5.66
N ARG A 36 -9.02 -8.59 -4.75
CA ARG A 36 -8.11 -9.72 -5.00
C ARG A 36 -8.89 -11.02 -5.22
N SER A 37 -9.92 -11.30 -4.41
CA SER A 37 -10.75 -12.51 -4.60
C SER A 37 -11.50 -12.47 -5.93
N LEU A 38 -12.10 -11.32 -6.28
CA LEU A 38 -12.78 -11.13 -7.56
C LEU A 38 -11.85 -11.33 -8.76
N PHE A 39 -10.60 -10.89 -8.65
CA PHE A 39 -9.60 -11.14 -9.68
C PHE A 39 -9.28 -12.64 -9.82
N GLN A 40 -9.17 -13.37 -8.70
CA GLN A 40 -8.95 -14.81 -8.69
C GLN A 40 -10.14 -15.59 -9.28
N GLU A 41 -11.35 -15.06 -9.11
CA GLU A 41 -12.60 -15.54 -9.72
C GLU A 41 -12.76 -15.10 -11.18
N GLU A 42 -11.76 -14.42 -11.76
CA GLU A 42 -11.77 -13.86 -13.12
C GLU A 42 -12.88 -12.80 -13.36
N ASP A 43 -13.52 -12.31 -12.29
CA ASP A 43 -14.47 -11.20 -12.34
C ASP A 43 -13.72 -9.87 -12.38
N TYR A 44 -13.06 -9.63 -13.51
CA TYR A 44 -12.16 -8.50 -13.69
C TYR A 44 -12.87 -7.15 -13.57
N TYR A 45 -14.15 -7.06 -13.98
CA TYR A 45 -14.94 -5.83 -13.86
C TYR A 45 -15.21 -5.46 -12.40
N ARG A 46 -15.62 -6.43 -11.56
CA ARG A 46 -15.84 -6.17 -10.14
C ARG A 46 -14.52 -5.98 -9.40
N ALA A 47 -13.47 -6.71 -9.77
CA ALA A 47 -12.11 -6.47 -9.25
C ALA A 47 -11.64 -5.03 -9.50
N ILE A 48 -11.87 -4.49 -10.71
CA ILE A 48 -11.58 -3.08 -11.03
C ILE A 48 -12.37 -2.13 -10.14
N THR A 49 -13.65 -2.42 -9.94
CA THR A 49 -14.55 -1.57 -9.14
C THR A 49 -14.05 -1.46 -7.70
N GLU A 50 -13.76 -2.59 -7.06
CA GLU A 50 -13.32 -2.62 -5.66
C GLU A 50 -11.88 -2.09 -5.50
N ALA A 51 -10.97 -2.36 -6.44
CA ALA A 51 -9.63 -1.79 -6.42
C ALA A 51 -9.65 -0.25 -6.54
N ARG A 52 -10.52 0.30 -7.40
CA ARG A 52 -10.73 1.77 -7.48
C ARG A 52 -11.35 2.32 -6.20
N ARG A 53 -12.30 1.60 -5.60
CA ARG A 53 -12.91 2.00 -4.31
C ARG A 53 -11.85 2.05 -3.21
N PHE A 54 -10.97 1.07 -3.12
CA PHE A 54 -9.82 1.09 -2.19
C PHE A 54 -8.96 2.35 -2.40
N LEU A 55 -8.53 2.63 -3.64
CA LEU A 55 -7.71 3.80 -3.95
C LEU A 55 -8.39 5.14 -3.61
N PHE A 56 -9.72 5.20 -3.72
CA PHE A 56 -10.51 6.37 -3.35
C PHE A 56 -10.63 6.55 -1.84
N LEU A 57 -10.93 5.48 -1.11
CA LEU A 57 -11.15 5.50 0.34
C LEU A 57 -9.84 5.52 1.14
N ARG A 58 -8.73 5.09 0.54
CA ARG A 58 -7.41 4.89 1.16
C ARG A 58 -6.28 5.48 0.30
N PRO A 59 -6.33 6.76 -0.10
CA PRO A 59 -5.40 7.33 -1.09
C PRO A 59 -3.92 7.33 -0.63
N HIS A 60 -3.68 7.27 0.68
CA HIS A 60 -2.34 7.28 1.29
C HIS A 60 -1.94 5.91 1.88
N ASP A 61 -2.76 4.86 1.71
CA ASP A 61 -2.41 3.54 2.23
C ASP A 61 -1.22 2.98 1.44
N PRO A 62 -0.21 2.41 2.14
CA PRO A 62 0.97 1.83 1.49
C PRO A 62 0.64 0.78 0.42
N ARG A 63 -0.49 0.07 0.54
CA ARG A 63 -0.94 -0.97 -0.40
C ARG A 63 -1.57 -0.41 -1.68
N ARG A 64 -1.61 0.91 -1.87
CA ARG A 64 -2.06 1.53 -3.13
C ARG A 64 -1.32 1.01 -4.36
N VAL A 65 -0.04 0.64 -4.22
CA VAL A 65 0.76 0.03 -5.29
C VAL A 65 0.11 -1.29 -5.74
N GLU A 66 -0.29 -2.13 -4.78
CA GLU A 66 -0.96 -3.41 -5.04
C GLU A 66 -2.30 -3.19 -5.74
N ALA A 67 -3.10 -2.22 -5.31
CA ALA A 67 -4.36 -1.90 -5.97
C ALA A 67 -4.17 -1.43 -7.43
N TYR A 68 -3.15 -0.63 -7.71
CA TYR A 68 -2.81 -0.25 -9.10
C TYR A 68 -2.30 -1.44 -9.92
N LEU A 69 -1.56 -2.36 -9.31
CA LEU A 69 -1.11 -3.58 -9.98
C LEU A 69 -2.30 -4.47 -10.35
N LEU A 70 -3.25 -4.64 -9.41
CA LEU A 70 -4.48 -5.38 -9.64
C LEU A 70 -5.31 -4.76 -10.76
N LEU A 71 -5.48 -3.43 -10.76
CA LEU A 71 -6.13 -2.71 -11.87
C LEU A 71 -5.44 -2.98 -13.20
N GLY A 72 -4.11 -2.88 -13.26
CA GLY A 72 -3.36 -3.13 -14.48
C GLY A 72 -3.58 -4.54 -15.02
N ARG A 73 -3.57 -5.54 -14.14
CA ARG A 73 -3.82 -6.95 -14.50
C ARG A 73 -5.26 -7.17 -14.95
N SER A 74 -6.25 -6.66 -14.23
CA SER A 74 -7.67 -6.78 -14.61
C SER A 74 -7.95 -6.15 -15.96
N TYR A 75 -7.47 -4.92 -16.20
CA TYR A 75 -7.59 -4.26 -17.49
C TYR A 75 -6.89 -5.04 -18.61
N PHE A 76 -5.73 -5.62 -18.33
CA PHE A 76 -5.01 -6.44 -19.30
C PHE A 76 -5.79 -7.69 -19.70
N GLN A 77 -6.40 -8.39 -18.73
CA GLN A 77 -7.23 -9.58 -19.01
C GLN A 77 -8.46 -9.22 -19.85
N LEU A 78 -9.04 -8.03 -19.63
CA LEU A 78 -10.13 -7.49 -20.43
C LEU A 78 -9.70 -6.93 -21.79
N LYS A 79 -8.41 -7.04 -22.16
CA LYS A 79 -7.82 -6.46 -23.39
C LYS A 79 -7.94 -4.93 -23.46
N GLN A 80 -8.15 -4.27 -22.33
CA GLN A 80 -8.20 -2.82 -22.16
C GLN A 80 -6.78 -2.29 -21.96
N PHE A 81 -5.97 -2.37 -23.02
CA PHE A 81 -4.52 -2.16 -22.94
C PHE A 81 -4.13 -0.72 -22.58
N HIS A 82 -4.95 0.25 -22.96
CA HIS A 82 -4.69 1.67 -22.66
C HIS A 82 -4.77 1.92 -21.15
N GLU A 83 -5.83 1.43 -20.51
CA GLU A 83 -6.08 1.51 -19.08
C GLU A 83 -5.07 0.68 -18.29
N ALA A 84 -4.75 -0.52 -18.78
CA ALA A 84 -3.72 -1.38 -18.21
C ALA A 84 -2.37 -0.65 -18.16
N LYS A 85 -1.95 -0.05 -19.28
CA LYS A 85 -0.72 0.76 -19.36
C LYS A 85 -0.75 1.92 -18.38
N ALA A 86 -1.87 2.63 -18.26
CA ALA A 86 -2.01 3.75 -17.33
C ALA A 86 -1.85 3.30 -15.87
N ALA A 87 -2.44 2.16 -15.49
CA ALA A 87 -2.35 1.57 -14.16
C ALA A 87 -0.93 1.07 -13.85
N PHE A 88 -0.30 0.31 -14.76
CA PHE A 88 1.10 -0.13 -14.59
C PHE A 88 2.08 1.05 -14.49
N SER A 89 1.84 2.13 -15.23
CA SER A 89 2.64 3.35 -15.12
C SER A 89 2.58 3.98 -13.72
N ARG A 90 1.48 3.80 -12.97
CA ARG A 90 1.37 4.25 -11.58
C ARG A 90 2.21 3.39 -10.64
N VAL A 91 2.30 2.08 -10.88
CA VAL A 91 3.16 1.14 -10.14
C VAL A 91 4.63 1.52 -10.33
N VAL A 92 5.08 1.62 -11.58
CA VAL A 92 6.50 1.95 -11.90
C VAL A 92 6.93 3.31 -11.34
N ARG A 93 6.04 4.31 -11.38
CA ARG A 93 6.34 5.63 -10.79
C ARG A 93 6.47 5.61 -9.27
N GLN A 94 5.84 4.66 -8.59
CA GLN A 94 5.92 4.53 -7.13
C GLN A 94 7.18 3.74 -6.73
N GLU A 95 7.52 2.69 -7.45
CA GLU A 95 8.79 1.97 -7.29
C GLU A 95 10.00 2.89 -7.54
N LYS A 96 9.92 3.77 -8.54
CA LYS A 96 10.95 4.79 -8.83
C LYS A 96 10.90 6.02 -7.92
N ARG A 97 9.93 6.08 -7.01
CA ARG A 97 9.90 7.03 -5.90
C ARG A 97 9.96 6.26 -4.59
N PRO A 98 11.12 5.68 -4.24
CA PRO A 98 11.36 5.36 -2.83
C PRO A 98 11.33 6.65 -1.99
N ASP A 99 11.44 7.84 -2.61
CA ASP A 99 11.79 9.14 -2.04
C ASP A 99 10.62 9.93 -1.37
N LEU A 100 9.74 9.24 -0.65
CA LEU A 100 9.20 9.77 0.62
C LEU A 100 9.68 8.93 1.82
N ALA A 101 10.29 7.77 1.57
CA ALA A 101 11.10 7.04 2.56
C ALA A 101 12.47 7.71 2.80
N ALA A 102 12.78 8.79 2.08
CA ALA A 102 13.97 9.60 2.22
C ALA A 102 13.69 11.11 2.06
N GLU A 103 12.69 11.67 2.78
CA GLU A 103 12.90 12.98 3.42
C GLU A 103 13.93 12.80 4.57
N ALA A 104 15.08 12.29 4.16
CA ALA A 104 16.31 12.06 4.86
C ALA A 104 17.37 12.70 3.95
N VAL A 105 17.36 14.03 3.93
CA VAL A 105 18.55 14.81 4.34
C VAL A 105 18.10 15.71 5.47
#